data_AF-A0A4V3FX71-F1
#
_entry.id   AF-A0A4V3FX71-F1
#
_cell.length_a   1.000
_cell.length_b   1.000
_cell.length_c   1.000
_cell.angle_alpha   90.00
_cell.angle_beta   90.00
_cell.angle_gamma   90.00
#
_symmetry.space_group_name_H-M   'P 1'
#
loop_
_entity.id
_entity.type
_entity.pdbx_description
1 polymer ?
#
loop_
_entity_poly.entity_id
_entity_poly.type
_entity_poly.pdbx_seq_one_letter_code
_entity_poly.pdbx_strand_id
1 'polypeptide(L)'
;MRSNLKARAYPYTAWVLTRSFVVLEVELVGPTADGLNERSAKGKWYAPDTLFHSHAAAVSAGRMRIDAARLEIARRAAVLEEKSALLDRMSGR
;
A
#
# COMPACT_ATOMS: atom_id res chain seq x y z
N MET A 1 -21.61 17.25 -7.43
CA MET A 1 -20.90 16.50 -8.48
C MET A 1 -21.02 15.02 -8.18
N ARG A 2 -21.90 14.29 -8.89
CA ARG A 2 -22.01 12.83 -8.77
C ARG A 2 -20.95 12.24 -9.69
N SER A 3 -19.87 11.75 -9.12
CA SER A 3 -18.77 11.12 -9.86
C SER A 3 -19.33 9.96 -10.70
N ASN A 4 -19.00 9.96 -11.99
CA ASN A 4 -19.18 8.87 -12.94
C ASN A 4 -18.51 7.59 -12.42
N LEU A 5 -19.17 6.87 -11.50
CA LEU A 5 -18.89 5.47 -11.29
C LEU A 5 -19.38 4.76 -12.54
N LYS A 6 -18.50 4.53 -13.52
CA LYS A 6 -18.71 3.47 -14.51
C LYS A 6 -19.15 2.26 -13.70
N ALA A 7 -20.39 1.82 -13.86
CA ALA A 7 -20.93 0.68 -13.14
C ALA A 7 -19.99 -0.51 -13.44
N ARG A 8 -19.10 -0.83 -12.49
CA ARG A 8 -18.28 -2.03 -12.58
C ARG A 8 -19.26 -3.19 -12.60
N ALA A 9 -19.20 -4.01 -13.65
CA ALA A 9 -19.96 -5.24 -13.69
C ALA A 9 -19.35 -6.17 -12.64
N TYR A 10 -20.17 -6.58 -11.67
CA TYR A 10 -19.81 -7.61 -10.71
C TYR A 10 -20.31 -8.97 -11.20
N PRO A 11 -19.60 -10.06 -10.88
CA PRO A 11 -18.32 -10.08 -10.18
C PRO A 11 -17.15 -9.67 -11.08
N TYR A 12 -16.05 -9.23 -10.49
CA TYR A 12 -14.78 -9.06 -11.20
C TYR A 12 -13.58 -9.44 -10.35
N THR A 13 -12.50 -9.85 -11.00
CA THR A 13 -11.22 -10.18 -10.35
C THR A 13 -10.38 -8.92 -10.15
N ALA A 14 -9.83 -8.77 -8.95
CA ALA A 14 -8.82 -7.79 -8.62
C ALA A 14 -7.63 -8.46 -7.91
N TRP A 15 -6.53 -7.73 -7.80
CA TRP A 15 -5.34 -8.15 -7.07
C TRP A 15 -5.13 -7.24 -5.88
N VAL A 16 -4.75 -7.79 -4.73
CA VAL A 16 -4.44 -7.03 -3.52
C VAL A 16 -3.03 -7.30 -3.06
N LEU A 17 -2.33 -6.25 -2.65
CA LEU A 17 -1.06 -6.38 -1.95
C LEU A 17 -1.33 -6.33 -0.44
N THR A 18 -1.14 -7.46 0.23
CA THR A 18 -1.32 -7.55 1.69
C THR A 18 -0.21 -6.81 2.45
N ARG A 19 -0.43 -6.60 3.75
CA ARG A 19 0.58 -5.99 4.64
C ARG A 19 1.89 -6.79 4.71
N SER A 20 1.81 -8.11 4.54
CA SER A 20 2.97 -9.01 4.52
C SER A 20 3.61 -9.15 3.13
N PHE A 21 3.31 -8.24 2.20
CA PHE A 21 3.83 -8.25 0.82
C PHE A 21 3.47 -9.48 -0.01
N VAL A 22 2.42 -10.21 0.38
CA VAL A 22 1.83 -11.27 -0.45
C VAL A 22 0.80 -10.63 -1.38
N VAL A 23 0.89 -10.94 -2.67
CA VAL A 23 -0.12 -10.56 -3.67
C VAL A 23 -1.16 -11.67 -3.74
N LEU A 24 -2.44 -11.30 -3.59
CA LEU A 24 -3.56 -12.24 -3.64
C LEU A 24 -4.53 -11.83 -4.73
N GLU A 25 -5.05 -12.82 -5.44
CA GLU A 25 -6.21 -12.67 -6.32
C GLU A 25 -7.49 -12.68 -5.46
N VAL A 26 -8.40 -11.74 -5.73
CA VAL A 26 -9.68 -11.63 -5.03
C VAL A 26 -10.80 -11.39 -6.03
N GLU A 27 -11.89 -12.12 -5.89
CA GLU A 27 -13.13 -11.85 -6.60
C GLU A 27 -14.00 -10.89 -5.79
N LEU A 28 -14.36 -9.77 -6.41
CA LEU A 28 -15.21 -8.74 -5.83
C LEU A 28 -16.64 -8.88 -6.35
N VAL A 29 -17.59 -8.81 -5.44
CA VAL A 29 -19.01 -9.14 -5.67
C VAL A 29 -19.94 -7.95 -5.51
N GLY A 30 -19.44 -6.82 -5.01
CA GLY A 30 -20.21 -5.58 -4.91
C GLY A 30 -19.58 -4.57 -3.97
N PRO A 31 -19.97 -3.29 -4.04
CA PRO A 31 -19.46 -2.27 -3.13
C PRO A 31 -20.25 -2.22 -1.81
N THR A 32 -19.74 -1.48 -0.82
CA THR A 32 -20.55 -1.00 0.31
C THR A 32 -21.64 -0.02 -0.17
N ALA A 33 -22.67 0.20 0.65
CA ALA A 33 -23.77 1.12 0.33
C ALA A 33 -23.30 2.56 0.06
N ASP A 34 -22.21 2.98 0.72
CA ASP A 34 -21.57 4.29 0.54
C ASP A 34 -20.51 4.31 -0.58
N GLY A 35 -20.22 3.17 -1.22
CA GLY A 35 -19.23 3.05 -2.28
C GLY A 35 -17.77 3.21 -1.83
N LEU A 36 -17.50 3.30 -0.53
CA LEU A 36 -16.15 3.52 0.00
C LEU A 36 -15.30 2.26 0.04
N ASN A 37 -15.92 1.07 0.00
CA ASN A 37 -15.23 -0.20 0.01
C ASN A 37 -15.86 -1.19 -0.98
N GLU A 38 -15.07 -2.17 -1.35
CA GLU A 38 -15.41 -3.26 -2.26
C GLU A 38 -15.44 -4.57 -1.47
N ARG A 39 -16.51 -5.35 -1.62
CA ARG A 39 -16.72 -6.63 -0.93
C ARG A 39 -16.21 -7.77 -1.79
N SER A 40 -15.45 -8.66 -1.18
CA SER A 40 -15.11 -9.96 -1.78
C SER A 40 -16.18 -11.02 -1.53
N ALA A 41 -16.20 -12.08 -2.36
CA ALA A 41 -17.06 -13.25 -2.16
C ALA A 41 -16.88 -13.89 -0.76
N LYS A 42 -15.69 -13.77 -0.17
CA LYS A 42 -15.35 -14.25 1.19
C LYS A 42 -15.76 -13.27 2.31
N GLY A 43 -16.46 -12.18 1.99
CA GLY A 43 -16.96 -11.22 2.97
C GLY A 43 -15.94 -10.21 3.48
N LYS A 44 -14.70 -10.20 2.97
CA LYS A 44 -13.70 -9.16 3.29
C LYS A 44 -13.96 -7.88 2.50
N TRP A 45 -13.64 -6.75 3.10
CA TRP A 45 -13.76 -5.42 2.53
C TRP A 45 -12.39 -4.86 2.15
N TYR A 46 -12.33 -4.20 0.99
CA TYR A 46 -11.12 -3.59 0.46
C TYR A 46 -11.40 -2.15 0.04
N ALA A 47 -10.51 -1.24 0.41
CA ALA A 47 -10.58 0.12 -0.11
C ALA A 47 -10.21 0.11 -1.60
N PRO A 48 -10.91 0.86 -2.48
CA PRO A 48 -10.70 0.81 -3.93
C PRO A 48 -9.26 1.09 -4.39
N ASP A 49 -8.52 1.91 -3.65
CA ASP A 49 -7.11 2.27 -3.91
C ASP A 49 -6.12 1.14 -3.58
N THR A 50 -6.57 0.11 -2.87
CA THR A 50 -5.79 -1.10 -2.56
C THR A 50 -5.99 -2.23 -3.58
N LEU A 51 -6.89 -2.03 -4.54
CA LEU A 51 -7.24 -3.00 -5.59
C LEU A 51 -6.49 -2.69 -6.89
N PHE A 52 -5.70 -3.64 -7.34
CA PHE A 52 -4.92 -3.55 -8.56
C PHE A 52 -5.61 -4.32 -9.69
N HIS A 53 -5.56 -3.78 -10.90
CA HIS A 53 -6.14 -4.41 -12.09
C HIS A 53 -5.33 -5.61 -12.60
N SER A 54 -4.12 -5.85 -12.09
CA SER A 54 -3.26 -6.96 -12.47
C SER A 54 -2.30 -7.35 -11.35
N HIS A 55 -1.85 -8.60 -11.36
CA HIS A 55 -0.80 -9.09 -10.46
C HIS A 55 0.47 -8.25 -10.57
N ALA A 56 0.90 -7.93 -11.80
CA ALA A 56 2.11 -7.14 -12.05
C ALA A 56 2.02 -5.73 -11.43
N ALA A 57 0.86 -5.07 -11.52
CA ALA A 57 0.64 -3.77 -10.88
C ALA A 57 0.74 -3.86 -9.35
N ALA A 58 0.17 -4.91 -8.72
CA ALA A 58 0.28 -5.14 -7.28
C ALA A 58 1.74 -5.38 -6.84
N VAL A 59 2.50 -6.16 -7.63
CA VAL A 59 3.94 -6.39 -7.39
C VAL A 59 4.74 -5.08 -7.52
N SER A 60 4.46 -4.29 -8.55
CA SER A 60 5.12 -2.99 -8.76
C SER A 60 4.86 -2.04 -7.59
N ALA A 61 3.62 -1.95 -7.12
CA ALA A 61 3.27 -1.17 -5.94
C ALA A 61 4.01 -1.65 -4.68
N GLY A 62 4.21 -2.97 -4.53
CA GLY A 62 5.01 -3.55 -3.45
C GLY A 62 6.47 -3.12 -3.51
N ARG A 63 7.07 -3.15 -4.70
CA ARG A 63 8.46 -2.67 -4.90
C ARG A 63 8.61 -1.20 -4.53
N MET A 64 7.68 -0.34 -4.98
CA MET A 64 7.67 1.08 -4.63
C MET A 64 7.59 1.31 -3.11
N ARG A 65 6.77 0.53 -2.39
CA ARG A 65 6.69 0.61 -0.91
C ARG A 65 8.01 0.21 -0.24
N ILE A 66 8.69 -0.82 -0.74
CA ILE A 66 9.99 -1.25 -0.23
C ILE A 66 11.04 -0.16 -0.47
N ASP A 67 11.07 0.43 -1.66
CA ASP A 67 12.06 1.45 -2.00
C ASP A 67 11.82 2.74 -1.18
N ALA A 68 10.57 3.13 -0.97
CA ALA A 68 10.23 4.23 -0.06
C ALA A 68 10.69 3.93 1.38
N ALA A 69 10.50 2.71 1.87
CA ALA A 69 10.97 2.32 3.20
C ALA A 69 12.50 2.35 3.31
N ARG A 70 13.22 1.89 2.27
CA ARG A 70 14.69 1.97 2.20
C ARG A 70 15.17 3.42 2.28
N LEU A 71 14.53 4.33 1.55
CA LEU A 71 14.86 5.75 1.56
C LEU A 71 14.67 6.37 2.95
N GLU A 72 13.55 6.06 3.61
CA GLU A 72 13.29 6.55 4.97
C GLU A 72 14.28 5.98 5.99
N ILE A 73 14.68 4.71 5.86
CA ILE A 73 15.73 4.11 6.70
C ILE A 73 17.06 4.84 6.50
N ALA A 74 17.46 5.09 5.24
CA ALA A 74 18.70 5.81 4.94
C ALA A 74 18.70 7.23 5.52
N ARG A 75 17.58 7.95 5.41
CA ARG A 75 17.40 9.28 6.01
C ARG A 75 17.55 9.25 7.53
N ARG A 76 16.95 8.25 8.18
CA ARG A 76 17.05 8.08 9.64
C ARG A 76 18.47 7.73 10.06
N ALA A 77 19.15 6.87 9.32
CA ALA A 77 20.55 6.53 9.58
C ALA A 77 21.43 7.78 9.53
N ALA A 78 21.30 8.62 8.49
CA ALA A 78 22.06 9.86 8.38
C ALA A 78 21.85 10.80 9.58
N VAL A 79 20.61 10.98 10.04
CA VAL A 79 20.29 11.79 11.23
C VAL A 79 20.92 11.21 12.50
N LEU A 80 20.99 9.87 12.62
CA LEU A 80 21.62 9.24 13.77
C LEU A 80 23.14 9.43 13.76
N GLU A 81 23.78 9.34 12.60
CA GLU A 81 25.22 9.62 12.45
C GLU A 81 25.55 11.08 12.81
N GLU A 82 24.75 12.05 12.33
CA GLU A 82 24.93 13.46 12.70
C GLU A 82 24.85 13.69 14.22
N LYS A 83 23.91 13.01 14.88
CA LYS A 83 23.75 13.08 16.34
C LYS A 83 24.91 12.39 17.07
N SER A 84 25.40 11.26 16.56
CA SER A 84 26.57 10.58 17.13
C SER A 84 27.80 11.49 17.07
N ALA A 85 28.09 12.06 15.90
CA ALA A 85 29.22 12.96 15.72
C ALA A 85 29.10 14.24 16.58
N LEU A 86 27.89 14.72 16.84
CA LEU A 86 27.68 15.83 17.78
C LEU A 86 28.07 15.44 19.21
N LEU A 87 27.67 14.26 19.67
CA LEU A 87 28.01 13.75 20.99
C LEU A 87 29.52 13.50 21.13
N ASP A 88 30.16 12.91 20.12
CA ASP A 88 31.61 12.69 20.12
C ASP A 88 32.37 14.01 20.34
N ARG A 89 32.03 15.04 19.55
CA ARG A 89 32.58 16.40 19.70
C ARG A 89 32.34 17.01 21.09
N MET A 90 31.18 16.77 21.69
CA MET A 90 30.87 17.27 23.04
C MET A 90 31.61 16.49 24.12
N SER A 91 31.92 15.22 23.88
CA SER A 91 32.59 14.34 24.85
C SER A 91 34.13 14.44 24.82
N GLY A 92 34.69 15.26 23.92
CA GLY A 92 36.14 15.41 23.74
C GLY A 92 36.81 14.18 23.12
N ARG A 93 36.03 13.37 22.40
CA ARG A 93 36.49 12.19 21.65
C ARG A 93 36.60 12.51 20.16
#